data_AF-A0A843FBU1-F1
#
_entry.id   AF-A0A843FBU1-F1
#
_cell.length_a   1.000
_cell.length_b   1.000
_cell.length_c   1.000
_cell.angle_alpha   90.00
_cell.angle_beta   90.00
_cell.angle_gamma   90.00
#
_symmetry.space_group_name_H-M   'P 1'
#
loop_
_entity.id
_entity.type
_entity.pdbx_description
1 polymer ?
#
loop_
_entity_poly.entity_id
_entity_poly.type
_entity_poly.pdbx_seq_one_letter_code
_entity_poly.pdbx_strand_id
1 'polypeptide(L)'
;GVSGVGTSSISYEISRKLGIESMMNTDMIREVMRKIVSKELSPVIHQSSFIAHEALRVAPPPEFDCVLAGFKDHVTTVSVGVEAVIERALTEGISIIIEGVHIVPGFIRKDLMEKDNVLMFVLSLEDEEMHKSRLYSRCSDGWAHRSLQKYLDNFDAIRKIQDYIKDQGNKEGIPVVENIDRITTIDFIINSIAETYGGLNNVRKDKS
;
A
#
# COMPACT_ATOMS: atom_id res chain seq x y z
N GLY A 1 0.02 -1.99 2.92
CA GLY A 1 -0.60 -2.34 4.23
C GLY A 1 -1.89 -1.59 4.42
N VAL A 2 -2.79 -2.07 5.29
CA VAL A 2 -4.09 -1.40 5.56
C VAL A 2 -3.97 -0.20 6.50
N SER A 3 -5.05 0.57 6.67
CA SER A 3 -5.06 1.69 7.63
C SER A 3 -4.74 1.20 9.05
N GLY A 4 -3.90 1.92 9.79
CA GLY A 4 -3.58 1.62 11.18
C GLY A 4 -2.36 0.71 11.40
N VAL A 5 -1.78 0.13 10.34
CA VAL A 5 -0.57 -0.72 10.49
C VAL A 5 0.74 0.07 10.58
N GLY A 6 0.70 1.39 10.39
CA GLY A 6 1.88 2.28 10.52
C GLY A 6 2.68 2.51 9.24
N THR A 7 2.11 2.24 8.05
CA THR A 7 2.79 2.42 6.75
C THR A 7 3.36 3.83 6.57
N SER A 8 2.55 4.88 6.71
CA SER A 8 3.03 6.26 6.55
C SER A 8 4.17 6.60 7.52
N SER A 9 4.10 6.11 8.77
CA SER A 9 5.15 6.34 9.78
C SER A 9 6.45 5.61 9.44
N ILE A 10 6.39 4.39 8.92
CA ILE A 10 7.58 3.63 8.50
C ILE A 10 8.18 4.25 7.23
N SER A 11 7.35 4.58 6.23
CA SER A 11 7.79 5.23 5.00
C SER A 11 8.49 6.57 5.25
N TYR A 12 8.00 7.37 6.20
CA TYR A 12 8.63 8.64 6.58
C TYR A 12 9.97 8.46 7.29
N GLU A 13 10.12 7.43 8.13
CA GLU A 13 11.42 7.16 8.76
C GLU A 13 12.44 6.64 7.74
N ILE A 14 12.02 5.75 6.83
CA ILE A 14 12.87 5.26 5.74
C ILE A 14 13.30 6.42 4.83
N SER A 15 12.39 7.32 4.48
CA SER A 15 12.71 8.47 3.63
C SER A 15 13.79 9.34 4.25
N ARG A 16 13.69 9.65 5.55
CA ARG A 16 14.71 10.40 6.28
C ARG A 16 16.05 9.67 6.36
N LYS A 17 16.03 8.36 6.66
CA LYS A 17 17.28 7.58 6.79
C LYS A 17 18.01 7.41 5.46
N LEU A 18 17.28 7.30 4.35
CA LEU A 18 17.86 7.11 3.01
C LEU A 18 18.03 8.41 2.21
N GLY A 19 17.61 9.55 2.76
CA GLY A 19 17.64 10.84 2.05
C GLY A 19 16.73 10.89 0.82
N ILE A 20 15.64 10.12 0.82
CA ILE A 20 14.67 10.09 -0.28
C ILE A 20 13.64 11.19 -0.03
N GLU A 21 13.74 12.30 -0.77
CA GLU A 21 12.85 13.44 -0.60
C GLU A 21 11.47 13.23 -1.23
N SER A 22 11.37 12.35 -2.23
CA SER A 22 10.12 12.09 -2.95
C SER A 22 9.31 10.99 -2.27
N MET A 23 8.12 11.34 -1.78
CA MET A 23 7.15 10.39 -1.25
C MET A 23 5.79 10.58 -1.92
N MET A 24 5.09 9.50 -2.22
CA MET A 24 3.75 9.55 -2.78
C MET A 24 2.78 8.62 -2.06
N ASN A 25 1.64 9.17 -1.62
CA ASN A 25 0.57 8.38 -1.04
C ASN A 25 -0.43 7.97 -2.12
N THR A 26 -0.74 6.68 -2.22
CA THR A 26 -1.71 6.16 -3.21
C THR A 26 -3.13 6.72 -3.04
N ASP A 27 -3.49 7.21 -1.86
CA ASP A 27 -4.75 7.93 -1.64
C ASP A 27 -4.77 9.27 -2.36
N MET A 28 -3.63 9.96 -2.49
CA MET A 28 -3.54 11.19 -3.31
C MET A 28 -3.76 10.89 -4.79
N ILE A 29 -3.22 9.77 -5.28
CA ILE A 29 -3.46 9.30 -6.65
C ILE A 29 -4.97 9.07 -6.85
N ARG A 30 -5.61 8.34 -5.92
CA ARG A 30 -7.06 8.13 -5.92
C ARG A 30 -7.84 9.44 -5.91
N GLU A 31 -7.43 10.43 -5.11
CA GLU A 31 -8.08 11.75 -5.03
C GLU A 31 -8.01 12.53 -6.35
N VAL A 32 -6.89 12.45 -7.08
CA VAL A 32 -6.78 13.02 -8.42
C VAL A 32 -7.70 12.28 -9.39
N MET A 33 -7.65 10.94 -9.37
CA MET A 33 -8.45 10.10 -10.28
C MET A 33 -9.95 10.34 -10.13
N ARG A 34 -10.49 10.44 -8.90
CA ARG A 34 -11.92 10.68 -8.64
C ARG A 34 -12.40 12.08 -9.06
N LYS A 35 -11.50 13.02 -9.34
CA LYS A 35 -11.84 14.33 -9.92
C LYS A 35 -11.95 14.30 -11.44
N ILE A 36 -11.26 13.35 -12.07
CA ILE A 36 -11.27 13.14 -13.52
C ILE A 36 -12.37 12.16 -13.92
N VAL A 37 -12.55 11.10 -13.12
CA VAL A 37 -13.48 10.00 -13.37
C VAL A 37 -14.71 10.17 -12.49
N SER A 38 -15.88 10.30 -13.11
CA SER A 38 -17.15 10.48 -12.39
C SER A 38 -17.51 9.26 -11.55
N LYS A 39 -18.34 9.47 -10.52
CA LYS A 39 -18.84 8.39 -9.66
C LYS A 39 -19.65 7.37 -10.46
N GLU A 40 -20.36 7.82 -11.49
CA GLU A 40 -21.14 6.97 -12.38
C GLU A 40 -20.24 6.09 -13.22
N LEU A 41 -19.00 6.48 -13.53
CA LEU A 41 -18.06 5.72 -14.35
C LEU A 41 -17.20 4.76 -13.53
N SER A 42 -16.66 5.22 -12.38
CA SER A 42 -15.91 4.36 -11.44
C SER A 42 -16.37 4.66 -10.01
N PRO A 43 -17.43 4.02 -9.50
CA PRO A 43 -17.98 4.33 -8.19
C PRO A 43 -17.05 3.92 -7.04
N VAL A 44 -16.22 2.88 -7.23
CA VAL A 44 -15.35 2.33 -6.19
C VAL A 44 -14.34 3.36 -5.67
N ILE A 45 -13.68 4.12 -6.54
CA ILE A 45 -12.64 5.09 -6.12
C ILE A 45 -13.19 6.30 -5.36
N HIS A 46 -14.53 6.49 -5.36
CA HIS A 46 -15.22 7.51 -4.56
C HIS A 46 -15.55 7.03 -3.15
N GLN A 47 -15.19 5.79 -2.81
CA GLN A 47 -15.31 5.22 -1.48
C GLN A 47 -13.94 5.04 -0.81
N SER A 48 -13.95 4.63 0.46
CA SER A 48 -12.74 4.12 1.13
C SER A 48 -12.55 2.66 0.75
N SER A 49 -11.30 2.19 0.66
CA SER A 49 -10.97 0.84 0.20
C SER A 49 -11.71 -0.30 0.92
N PHE A 50 -11.98 -0.13 2.22
CA PHE A 50 -12.67 -1.12 3.07
C PHE A 50 -14.19 -1.15 2.91
N ILE A 51 -14.79 -0.13 2.30
CA ILE A 51 -16.23 -0.07 1.98
C ILE A 51 -16.49 0.04 0.48
N ALA A 52 -15.47 -0.18 -0.36
CA ALA A 52 -15.61 -0.10 -1.81
C ALA A 52 -16.66 -1.09 -2.36
N HIS A 53 -16.93 -2.17 -1.64
CA HIS A 53 -17.94 -3.16 -1.98
C HIS A 53 -19.37 -2.59 -2.05
N GLU A 54 -19.68 -1.55 -1.27
CA GLU A 54 -20.98 -0.86 -1.30
C GLU A 54 -21.22 -0.13 -2.63
N ALA A 55 -20.16 0.13 -3.38
CA ALA A 55 -20.18 0.82 -4.67
C ALA A 55 -20.19 -0.14 -5.87
N LEU A 56 -20.17 -1.46 -5.66
CA LEU A 56 -20.22 -2.43 -6.75
C LEU A 56 -21.57 -2.35 -7.47
N ARG A 57 -21.53 -2.20 -8.79
CA ARG A 57 -22.75 -2.19 -9.62
C ARG A 57 -23.41 -3.56 -9.72
N VAL A 58 -22.58 -4.60 -9.71
CA VAL A 58 -23.00 -6.00 -9.79
C VAL A 58 -22.40 -6.68 -8.57
N ALA A 59 -23.28 -7.26 -7.74
CA ALA A 59 -22.82 -8.07 -6.63
C ALA A 59 -22.01 -9.26 -7.18
N PRO A 60 -20.89 -9.62 -6.55
CA PRO A 60 -20.16 -10.81 -6.96
C PRO A 60 -21.03 -12.05 -6.68
N PRO A 61 -20.74 -13.19 -7.35
CA PRO A 61 -21.43 -14.43 -7.05
C PRO A 61 -21.35 -14.79 -5.54
N PRO A 62 -22.36 -15.46 -4.96
CA PRO A 62 -22.46 -15.69 -3.52
C PRO A 62 -21.27 -16.40 -2.87
N GLU A 63 -20.52 -17.18 -3.66
CA GLU A 63 -19.30 -17.88 -3.25
C GLU A 63 -18.09 -16.95 -3.04
N PHE A 64 -18.15 -15.71 -3.52
CA PHE A 64 -17.07 -14.73 -3.37
C PHE A 64 -17.34 -13.75 -2.23
N ASP A 65 -16.28 -13.37 -1.54
CA ASP A 65 -16.34 -12.34 -0.51
C ASP A 65 -16.57 -10.95 -1.12
N CYS A 66 -17.68 -10.31 -0.77
CA CYS A 66 -18.06 -9.01 -1.30
C CYS A 66 -17.06 -7.89 -0.94
N VAL A 67 -16.53 -7.88 0.29
CA VAL A 67 -15.54 -6.90 0.74
C VAL A 67 -14.28 -7.02 -0.11
N LEU A 68 -13.78 -8.24 -0.31
CA LEU A 68 -12.60 -8.47 -1.13
C LEU A 68 -12.86 -8.16 -2.61
N ALA A 69 -14.03 -8.48 -3.15
CA ALA A 69 -14.38 -8.13 -4.53
C ALA A 69 -14.33 -6.60 -4.75
N GLY A 70 -14.97 -5.83 -3.85
CA GLY A 70 -14.93 -4.37 -3.89
C GLY A 70 -13.52 -3.81 -3.72
N PHE A 71 -12.75 -4.38 -2.79
CA PHE A 71 -11.35 -3.99 -2.58
C PHE A 71 -10.50 -4.23 -3.82
N LYS A 72 -10.63 -5.40 -4.47
CA LYS A 72 -9.86 -5.73 -5.68
C LYS A 72 -10.19 -4.79 -6.85
N ASP A 73 -11.45 -4.44 -7.06
CA ASP A 73 -11.86 -3.48 -8.10
C ASP A 73 -11.30 -2.07 -7.80
N HIS A 74 -11.33 -1.68 -6.53
CA HIS A 74 -10.73 -0.43 -6.03
C HIS A 74 -9.22 -0.36 -6.29
N VAL A 75 -8.49 -1.43 -5.95
CA VAL A 75 -7.04 -1.54 -6.18
C VAL A 75 -6.75 -1.54 -7.67
N THR A 76 -7.44 -2.37 -8.46
CA THR A 76 -7.23 -2.47 -9.92
C THR A 76 -7.32 -1.11 -10.59
N THR A 77 -8.31 -0.30 -10.19
CA THR A 77 -8.47 1.05 -10.74
C THR A 77 -7.31 1.96 -10.34
N VAL A 78 -6.95 2.03 -9.05
CA VAL A 78 -5.92 2.98 -8.56
C VAL A 78 -4.50 2.55 -8.95
N SER A 79 -4.24 1.24 -9.10
CA SER A 79 -2.94 0.70 -9.50
C SER A 79 -2.45 1.27 -10.83
N VAL A 80 -3.33 1.61 -11.76
CA VAL A 80 -2.95 2.28 -13.03
C VAL A 80 -2.18 3.57 -12.77
N GLY A 81 -2.63 4.38 -11.79
CA GLY A 81 -1.94 5.60 -11.40
C GLY A 81 -0.64 5.32 -10.62
N VAL A 82 -0.61 4.26 -9.81
CA VAL A 82 0.60 3.82 -9.11
C VAL A 82 1.69 3.40 -10.10
N GLU A 83 1.34 2.62 -11.11
CA GLU A 83 2.25 2.17 -12.17
C GLU A 83 2.84 3.34 -12.94
N ALA A 84 2.01 4.32 -13.31
CA ALA A 84 2.48 5.53 -13.98
C ALA A 84 3.54 6.30 -13.16
N VAL A 85 3.41 6.29 -11.83
CA VAL A 85 4.39 6.91 -10.93
C VAL A 85 5.69 6.11 -10.88
N ILE A 86 5.60 4.77 -10.83
CA ILE A 86 6.77 3.88 -10.89
C ILE A 86 7.50 4.07 -12.22
N GLU A 87 6.79 4.03 -13.35
CA GLU A 87 7.35 4.22 -14.69
C GLU A 87 8.06 5.56 -14.84
N ARG A 88 7.43 6.64 -14.36
CA ARG A 88 8.02 7.97 -14.37
C ARG A 88 9.29 8.00 -13.52
N ALA A 89 9.26 7.41 -12.33
CA ALA A 89 10.40 7.38 -11.44
C ALA A 89 11.59 6.63 -12.04
N LEU A 90 11.33 5.50 -12.70
CA LEU A 90 12.33 4.74 -13.45
C LEU A 90 12.89 5.52 -14.64
N THR A 91 12.02 6.23 -15.37
CA THR A 91 12.42 7.02 -16.55
C THR A 91 13.26 8.23 -16.17
N GLU A 92 12.92 8.91 -15.07
CA GLU A 92 13.60 10.14 -14.61
C GLU A 92 14.78 9.84 -13.68
N GLY A 93 14.98 8.59 -13.29
CA GLY A 93 16.05 8.19 -12.37
C GLY A 93 15.88 8.78 -10.96
N ILE A 94 14.64 8.98 -10.51
CA ILE A 94 14.33 9.57 -9.21
C ILE A 94 14.01 8.47 -8.19
N SER A 95 14.64 8.55 -7.02
CA SER A 95 14.28 7.71 -5.88
C SER A 95 12.96 8.20 -5.29
N ILE A 96 11.97 7.31 -5.18
CA ILE A 96 10.65 7.62 -4.63
C ILE A 96 10.17 6.50 -3.70
N ILE A 97 9.50 6.87 -2.61
CA ILE A 97 8.76 5.93 -1.77
C ILE A 97 7.27 6.10 -2.06
N ILE A 98 6.63 5.06 -2.55
CA ILE A 98 5.17 5.03 -2.74
C ILE A 98 4.56 4.25 -1.58
N GLU A 99 3.55 4.80 -0.92
CA GLU A 99 2.93 4.20 0.25
C GLU A 99 1.40 4.19 0.18
N GLY A 100 0.79 3.14 0.76
CA GLY A 100 -0.65 3.06 0.97
C GLY A 100 -1.24 1.69 0.67
N VAL A 101 -2.57 1.63 0.69
CA VAL A 101 -3.33 0.37 0.64
C VAL A 101 -3.47 -0.20 -0.77
N HIS A 102 -3.28 0.61 -1.81
CA HIS A 102 -3.40 0.19 -3.21
C HIS A 102 -2.16 -0.52 -3.74
N ILE A 103 -1.07 -0.53 -2.97
CA ILE A 103 0.15 -1.26 -3.31
C ILE A 103 -0.04 -2.69 -2.82
N VAL A 104 -0.59 -3.54 -3.70
CA VAL A 104 -0.90 -4.94 -3.41
C VAL A 104 -0.10 -5.83 -4.35
N PRO A 105 0.68 -6.79 -3.83
CA PRO A 105 1.37 -7.77 -4.67
C PRO A 105 0.39 -8.45 -5.64
N GLY A 106 0.83 -8.67 -6.88
CA GLY A 106 0.00 -9.23 -7.96
C GLY A 106 -0.88 -8.22 -8.71
N PHE A 107 -1.01 -6.97 -8.24
CA PHE A 107 -1.76 -5.91 -8.94
C PHE A 107 -0.88 -4.89 -9.67
N ILE A 108 0.42 -4.89 -9.41
CA ILE A 108 1.40 -4.11 -10.16
C ILE A 108 1.96 -5.01 -11.26
N ARG A 109 2.07 -4.49 -12.50
CA ARG A 109 2.60 -5.31 -13.60
C ARG A 109 3.96 -5.93 -13.28
N LYS A 110 4.12 -7.19 -13.71
CA LYS A 110 5.35 -7.97 -13.49
C LYS A 110 6.60 -7.32 -14.06
N ASP A 111 6.52 -6.69 -15.24
CA ASP A 111 7.68 -6.07 -15.88
C ASP A 111 8.29 -4.92 -15.05
N LEU A 112 7.46 -4.24 -14.24
CA LEU A 112 7.92 -3.21 -13.30
C LEU A 112 8.50 -3.84 -12.03
N MET A 113 7.85 -4.88 -11.51
CA MET A 113 8.28 -5.59 -10.30
C MET A 113 9.57 -6.40 -10.47
N GLU A 114 9.87 -6.85 -11.70
CA GLU A 114 11.09 -7.57 -12.04
C GLU A 114 12.31 -6.64 -12.23
N LYS A 115 12.13 -5.32 -12.12
CA LYS A 115 13.26 -4.38 -12.16
C LYS A 115 14.06 -4.47 -10.87
N ASP A 116 15.37 -4.66 -10.98
CA ASP A 116 16.32 -4.75 -9.86
C ASP A 116 16.22 -3.55 -8.89
N ASN A 117 15.73 -2.40 -9.37
CA ASN A 117 15.58 -1.17 -8.59
C ASN A 117 14.14 -0.87 -8.11
N VAL A 118 13.22 -1.83 -8.19
CA VAL A 118 11.86 -1.73 -7.67
C VAL A 118 11.69 -2.73 -6.53
N LEU A 119 11.49 -2.21 -5.32
CA LEU A 119 11.32 -3.01 -4.11
C LEU A 119 9.95 -2.77 -3.50
N MET A 120 9.31 -3.84 -3.02
CA MET A 120 8.00 -3.79 -2.38
C MET A 120 8.06 -4.52 -1.04
N PHE A 121 7.34 -3.98 -0.05
CA PHE A 121 7.21 -4.56 1.28
C PHE A 121 5.75 -4.48 1.72
N VAL A 122 5.25 -5.55 2.33
CA VAL A 122 3.91 -5.57 2.93
C VAL A 122 4.07 -5.39 4.43
N LEU A 123 3.42 -4.37 5.00
CA LEU A 123 3.29 -4.24 6.45
C LEU A 123 1.95 -4.79 6.92
N SER A 124 1.99 -5.59 7.98
CA SER A 124 0.83 -6.09 8.73
C SER A 124 0.96 -5.79 10.22
N LEU A 125 -0.10 -6.06 10.97
CA LEU A 125 -0.10 -6.06 12.42
C LEU A 125 -1.09 -7.13 12.88
N GLU A 126 -0.67 -8.15 13.61
CA GLU A 126 -1.59 -9.24 13.97
C GLU A 126 -2.45 -8.90 15.18
N ASP A 127 -1.86 -8.24 16.20
CA ASP A 127 -2.56 -7.80 17.41
C ASP A 127 -3.66 -6.77 17.09
N GLU A 128 -4.91 -7.20 17.22
CA GLU A 128 -6.09 -6.39 16.95
C GLU A 128 -6.25 -5.20 17.90
N GLU A 129 -5.90 -5.36 19.17
CA GLU A 129 -6.04 -4.29 20.16
C GLU A 129 -4.98 -3.22 19.93
N MET A 130 -3.75 -3.62 19.56
CA MET A 130 -2.73 -2.70 19.09
C MET A 130 -3.16 -2.01 17.79
N HIS A 131 -3.78 -2.73 16.86
CA HIS A 131 -4.27 -2.18 15.60
C HIS A 131 -5.37 -1.13 15.83
N LYS A 132 -6.36 -1.44 16.67
CA LYS A 132 -7.40 -0.49 17.10
C LYS A 132 -6.77 0.71 17.78
N SER A 133 -5.85 0.51 18.73
CA SER A 133 -5.13 1.60 19.42
C SER A 133 -4.45 2.56 18.44
N ARG A 134 -3.79 2.05 17.40
CA ARG A 134 -3.18 2.88 16.34
C ARG A 134 -4.22 3.64 15.51
N LEU A 135 -5.39 3.04 15.26
CA LEU A 135 -6.50 3.74 14.60
C LEU A 135 -7.04 4.89 15.47
N TYR A 136 -7.17 4.67 16.80
CA TYR A 136 -7.52 5.71 17.76
C TYR A 136 -6.51 6.87 17.71
N SER A 137 -5.22 6.59 17.90
CA SER A 137 -4.17 7.62 17.87
C SER A 137 -4.18 8.42 16.56
N ARG A 138 -4.40 7.75 15.43
CA ARG A 138 -4.48 8.39 14.11
C ARG A 138 -5.64 9.38 13.97
N CYS A 139 -6.76 9.15 14.68
CA CYS A 139 -7.96 10.00 14.58
C CYS A 139 -8.05 11.05 15.69
N SER A 140 -7.33 10.86 16.80
CA SER A 140 -7.28 11.81 17.93
C SER A 140 -6.49 13.09 17.63
N ASP A 141 -5.62 13.07 16.62
CA ASP A 141 -4.96 14.27 16.11
C ASP A 141 -6.00 15.13 15.36
N GLY A 142 -6.60 16.08 16.09
CA GLY A 142 -7.83 16.84 15.78
C GLY A 142 -7.84 17.71 14.51
N TRP A 143 -6.98 17.44 13.53
CA TRP A 143 -6.92 18.13 12.24
C TRP A 143 -7.63 17.38 11.11
N ALA A 144 -7.97 16.10 11.29
CA ALA A 144 -8.62 15.30 10.25
C ALA A 144 -10.07 14.97 10.64
N HIS A 145 -11.03 15.35 9.79
CA HIS A 145 -12.44 14.90 9.83
C HIS A 145 -12.60 13.39 9.52
N ARG A 146 -11.63 12.56 9.89
CA ARG A 146 -11.70 11.11 9.71
C ARG A 146 -12.50 10.53 10.85
N SER A 147 -13.67 9.99 10.51
CA SER A 147 -14.53 9.32 11.48
C SER A 147 -13.83 8.06 12.00
N LEU A 148 -13.30 8.15 13.22
CA LEU A 148 -12.83 6.99 13.98
C LEU A 148 -13.91 5.89 14.02
N GLN A 149 -15.16 6.29 14.24
CA GLN A 149 -16.32 5.39 14.24
C GLN A 149 -16.40 4.59 12.94
N LYS A 150 -16.20 5.24 11.78
CA LYS A 150 -16.20 4.55 10.48
C LYS A 150 -15.13 3.45 10.39
N TYR A 151 -13.94 3.66 10.95
CA TYR A 151 -12.90 2.63 10.96
C TYR A 151 -13.25 1.48 11.89
N LEU A 152 -13.80 1.77 13.07
CA LEU A 152 -14.19 0.76 14.05
C LEU A 152 -15.37 -0.09 13.57
N ASP A 153 -16.39 0.55 12.98
CA ASP A 153 -17.56 -0.12 12.40
C ASP A 153 -17.18 -1.08 11.26
N ASN A 154 -16.05 -0.81 10.58
CA ASN A 154 -15.56 -1.58 9.45
C ASN A 154 -14.26 -2.32 9.77
N PHE A 155 -13.93 -2.55 11.05
CA PHE A 155 -12.67 -3.14 11.44
C PHE A 155 -12.47 -4.54 10.86
N ASP A 156 -13.53 -5.37 10.84
CA ASP A 156 -13.49 -6.71 10.25
C ASP A 156 -13.17 -6.68 8.74
N ALA A 157 -13.73 -5.70 8.03
CA ALA A 157 -13.41 -5.50 6.61
C ALA A 157 -11.95 -5.10 6.42
N ILE A 158 -11.41 -4.25 7.29
CA ILE A 158 -10.00 -3.84 7.29
C ILE A 158 -9.09 -5.05 7.57
N ARG A 159 -9.43 -5.89 8.55
CA ARG A 159 -8.70 -7.12 8.88
C ARG A 159 -8.70 -8.11 7.71
N LYS A 160 -9.87 -8.35 7.12
CA LYS A 160 -10.01 -9.22 5.95
C LYS A 160 -9.15 -8.75 4.76
N ILE A 161 -9.12 -7.44 4.52
CA ILE A 161 -8.24 -6.86 3.48
C ILE A 161 -6.77 -7.03 3.85
N GLN A 162 -6.39 -6.88 5.12
CA GLN A 162 -5.02 -7.12 5.56
C GLN A 162 -4.59 -8.56 5.25
N ASP A 163 -5.41 -9.54 5.61
CA ASP A 163 -5.13 -10.95 5.37
C ASP A 163 -4.97 -11.24 3.88
N TYR A 164 -5.84 -10.66 3.05
CA TYR A 164 -5.70 -10.75 1.60
C TYR A 164 -4.36 -10.18 1.10
N ILE A 165 -3.94 -8.99 1.58
CA ILE A 165 -2.67 -8.38 1.17
C ILE A 165 -1.48 -9.24 1.63
N LYS A 166 -1.51 -9.79 2.85
CA LYS A 166 -0.49 -10.71 3.36
C LYS A 166 -0.38 -11.96 2.48
N ASP A 167 -1.52 -12.56 2.16
CA ASP A 167 -1.58 -13.73 1.29
C ASP A 167 -1.02 -13.45 -0.10
N GLN A 168 -1.31 -12.28 -0.67
CA GLN A 168 -0.69 -11.86 -1.93
C GLN A 168 0.82 -11.69 -1.77
N GLY A 169 1.29 -11.09 -0.67
CA GLY A 169 2.72 -10.97 -0.38
C GLY A 169 3.42 -12.32 -0.37
N ASN A 170 2.88 -13.28 0.39
CA ASN A 170 3.43 -14.64 0.46
C ASN A 170 3.42 -15.35 -0.91
N LYS A 171 2.34 -15.20 -1.70
CA LYS A 171 2.20 -15.82 -3.03
C LYS A 171 3.21 -15.27 -4.04
N GLU A 172 3.45 -13.97 -4.03
CA GLU A 172 4.36 -13.29 -4.96
C GLU A 172 5.80 -13.22 -4.43
N GLY A 173 6.09 -13.81 -3.27
CA GLY A 173 7.43 -13.78 -2.66
C GLY A 173 7.85 -12.39 -2.15
N ILE A 174 6.89 -11.49 -1.90
CA ILE A 174 7.14 -10.16 -1.36
C ILE A 174 7.24 -10.24 0.17
N PRO A 175 8.26 -9.66 0.81
CA PRO A 175 8.41 -9.68 2.25
C PRO A 175 7.19 -9.10 2.99
N VAL A 176 6.62 -9.89 3.88
CA VAL A 176 5.55 -9.50 4.80
C VAL A 176 6.15 -9.27 6.18
N VAL A 177 6.06 -8.04 6.69
CA VAL A 177 6.68 -7.60 7.94
C VAL A 177 5.59 -7.20 8.92
N GLU A 178 5.55 -7.87 10.06
CA GLU A 178 4.67 -7.49 11.15
C GLU A 178 5.25 -6.28 11.90
N ASN A 179 4.57 -5.14 11.81
CA ASN A 179 5.06 -3.89 12.38
C ASN A 179 4.67 -3.75 13.85
N ILE A 180 5.18 -4.61 14.74
CA ILE A 180 5.02 -4.46 16.20
C ILE A 180 5.98 -3.37 16.71
N ASP A 181 7.28 -3.55 16.44
CA ASP A 181 8.33 -2.59 16.76
C ASP A 181 8.79 -1.84 15.51
N ARG A 182 8.71 -0.50 15.59
CA ARG A 182 9.03 0.37 14.46
C ARG A 182 10.51 0.30 14.09
N ILE A 183 11.40 0.22 15.08
CA ILE A 183 12.86 0.24 14.86
C ILE A 183 13.26 -1.01 14.08
N THR A 184 12.86 -2.17 14.58
CA THR A 184 13.13 -3.47 13.96
C THR A 184 12.56 -3.54 12.53
N THR A 185 11.36 -3.02 12.31
CA THR A 185 10.73 -2.95 10.98
C THR A 185 11.54 -2.08 10.01
N ILE A 186 11.99 -0.90 10.46
CA ILE A 186 12.81 0.02 9.65
C ILE A 186 14.15 -0.62 9.30
N ASP A 187 14.82 -1.23 10.29
CA ASP A 187 16.13 -1.82 10.11
C ASP A 187 16.06 -3.03 9.15
N PHE A 188 15.01 -3.85 9.24
CA PHE A 188 14.76 -4.93 8.28
C PHE A 188 14.63 -4.40 6.83
N ILE A 189 13.83 -3.35 6.63
CA ILE A 189 13.62 -2.79 5.28
C ILE A 189 14.92 -2.17 4.75
N ILE A 190 15.65 -1.41 5.56
CA ILE A 190 16.92 -0.81 5.16
C ILE A 190 17.96 -1.87 4.82
N ASN A 191 18.08 -2.93 5.63
CA ASN A 191 18.99 -4.03 5.34
C ASN A 191 18.61 -4.74 4.03
N SER A 192 17.31 -4.97 3.79
CA SER A 192 16.82 -5.57 2.54
C SER A 192 17.17 -4.71 1.31
N ILE A 193 17.03 -3.39 1.42
CA ILE A 193 17.44 -2.44 0.39
C ILE A 193 18.96 -2.49 0.21
N ALA A 194 19.74 -2.45 1.29
CA ALA A 194 21.19 -2.50 1.25
C ALA A 194 21.74 -3.82 0.70
N GLU A 195 21.08 -4.95 0.91
CA GLU A 195 21.47 -6.23 0.30
C GLU A 195 21.25 -6.21 -1.21
N THR A 196 20.15 -5.60 -1.66
CA THR A 196 19.83 -5.47 -3.09
C THR A 196 20.83 -4.57 -3.82
N TYR A 197 21.20 -3.42 -3.22
CA TYR A 197 22.06 -2.42 -3.88
C TYR A 197 23.53 -2.43 -3.45
N GLY A 198 23.84 -2.95 -2.27
CA GLY A 198 25.19 -3.04 -1.68
C GLY A 198 25.93 -4.34 -1.98
N GLY A 199 25.27 -5.31 -2.61
CA GLY A 199 25.94 -6.48 -3.16
C GLY A 199 26.89 -6.09 -4.31
N LEU A 200 28.14 -6.56 -4.26
CA LEU A 200 29.22 -6.39 -5.27
C LEU A 200 28.84 -6.74 -6.73
N ASN A 201 27.62 -7.19 -6.99
CA ASN A 201 27.12 -7.58 -8.31
C ASN A 201 26.70 -6.39 -9.19
N ASN A 202 26.27 -5.25 -8.61
CA ASN A 202 25.86 -4.09 -9.42
C ASN A 202 27.04 -3.24 -9.94
N VAL A 203 28.24 -3.38 -9.36
CA VAL A 203 29.45 -2.68 -9.84
C VAL A 203 30.02 -3.30 -11.13
N ARG A 204 29.54 -4.50 -11.52
CA ARG A 204 30.09 -5.24 -12.67
C ARG A 204 29.25 -5.20 -13.95
N LYS A 205 27.99 -4.71 -13.91
CA LYS A 205 27.15 -4.62 -15.12
C LYS A 205 27.41 -3.36 -15.96
N ASP A 206 28.01 -2.31 -15.41
CA ASP A 206 28.36 -1.07 -16.15
C ASP A 206 29.72 -1.13 -16.89
N LYS A 207 30.32 -2.31 -17.04
CA LYS A 207 31.62 -2.48 -17.72
C LYS A 207 31.66 -3.57 -18.81
N SER A 208 30.53 -3.94 -19.41
CA SER A 208 30.52 -4.82 -20.61
C SER A 208 29.80 -4.19 -21.78
#